data_AF-N0BJL7-F1
#
_entry.id   AF-N0BJL7-F1
#
_cell.length_a   1.000
_cell.length_b   1.000
_cell.length_c   1.000
_cell.angle_alpha   90.00
_cell.angle_beta   90.00
_cell.angle_gamma   90.00
#
_symmetry.space_group_name_H-M   'P 1'
#
loop_
_entity.id
_entity.type
_entity.pdbx_description
1 polymer ?
#
loop_
_entity_poly.entity_id
_entity_poly.type
_entity_poly.pdbx_seq_one_letter_code
_entity_poly.pdbx_strand_id
1 'polypeptide(L)'
;MRKIFWLGMADEKKIDYLEKFSVAIIGSRMLMEILWRSGVGCIRYIGDFVTPVDARLDSTIKPLEANDYDVVHPMSFDSCVISYPYPEEYSELKKQLKGIDVIIAHKHIRRSARIAEELGVPFIPEIITTFLPDGISFFDVRYDSPSHNPISYAITCSIQAGEVMRIFTGYELPTIAPEAYVVDFNSPNYLRKIDLQRMGD
;
A
#
# COMPACT_ATOMS: atom_id res chain seq x y z
N MET A 1 0.19 22.10 -7.56
CA MET A 1 1.49 21.82 -6.90
C MET A 1 1.32 20.57 -6.03
N ARG A 2 1.44 19.35 -6.61
CA ARG A 2 1.12 18.05 -5.96
C ARG A 2 2.23 17.52 -5.04
N LYS A 3 3.43 18.12 -5.17
CA LYS A 3 4.68 17.69 -4.53
C LYS A 3 4.90 18.33 -3.15
N ILE A 4 3.98 19.19 -2.70
CA ILE A 4 4.05 19.89 -1.40
C ILE A 4 4.05 18.89 -0.24
N PHE A 5 3.33 17.77 -0.37
CA PHE A 5 3.18 16.79 0.71
C PHE A 5 4.53 16.23 1.19
N TRP A 6 5.51 16.11 0.30
CA TRP A 6 6.83 15.57 0.59
C TRP A 6 7.88 16.63 0.98
N LEU A 7 7.50 17.92 1.02
CA LEU A 7 8.44 18.99 1.35
C LEU A 7 9.02 18.80 2.76
N GLY A 8 10.34 18.91 2.86
CA GLY A 8 11.07 18.69 4.11
C GLY A 8 11.39 17.21 4.40
N MET A 9 10.86 16.27 3.62
CA MET A 9 11.22 14.84 3.73
C MET A 9 12.33 14.43 2.76
N ALA A 10 12.29 14.91 1.52
CA ALA A 10 13.31 14.64 0.51
C ALA A 10 13.61 15.86 -0.37
N ASP A 11 14.70 15.79 -1.14
CA ASP A 11 15.03 16.81 -2.12
C ASP A 11 14.01 16.85 -3.28
N GLU A 12 13.87 18.01 -3.93
CA GLU A 12 12.87 18.20 -4.99
C GLU A 12 13.06 17.23 -6.16
N LYS A 13 14.29 16.86 -6.50
CA LYS A 13 14.58 15.92 -7.60
C LYS A 13 14.07 14.52 -7.31
N LYS A 14 14.20 14.06 -6.07
CA LYS A 14 13.66 12.79 -5.58
C LYS A 14 12.15 12.81 -5.58
N ILE A 15 11.55 13.91 -5.14
CA ILE A 15 10.09 14.07 -5.18
C ILE A 15 9.58 14.07 -6.62
N ASP A 16 10.28 14.73 -7.54
CA ASP A 16 9.98 14.70 -8.98
C ASP A 16 10.08 13.29 -9.55
N TYR A 17 11.04 12.49 -9.06
CA TYR A 17 11.27 11.13 -9.53
C TYR A 17 10.08 10.19 -9.32
N LEU A 18 9.19 10.47 -8.35
CA LEU A 18 7.98 9.68 -8.07
C LEU A 18 7.02 9.56 -9.27
N GLU A 19 7.03 10.55 -10.16
CA GLU A 19 6.15 10.56 -11.34
C GLU A 19 6.51 9.47 -12.37
N LYS A 20 7.66 8.81 -12.21
CA LYS A 20 8.13 7.75 -13.10
C LYS A 20 7.70 6.36 -12.68
N PHE A 21 7.17 6.22 -11.47
CA PHE A 21 6.83 4.93 -10.90
C PHE A 21 5.34 4.63 -10.95
N SER A 22 5.07 3.33 -10.90
CA SER A 22 3.75 2.74 -10.93
C SER A 22 3.53 1.89 -9.67
N VAL A 23 2.43 2.14 -8.98
CA VAL A 23 2.08 1.46 -7.72
C VAL A 23 0.78 0.71 -7.91
N ALA A 24 0.71 -0.55 -7.49
CA ALA A 24 -0.56 -1.26 -7.37
C ALA A 24 -1.06 -1.21 -5.93
N ILE A 25 -2.34 -0.90 -5.76
CA ILE A 25 -2.99 -0.80 -4.44
C ILE A 25 -4.24 -1.66 -4.46
N ILE A 26 -4.31 -2.62 -3.54
CA ILE A 26 -5.39 -3.61 -3.47
C ILE A 26 -6.17 -3.39 -2.18
N GLY A 27 -7.36 -2.80 -2.32
CA GLY A 27 -8.31 -2.61 -1.22
C GLY A 27 -7.97 -1.54 -0.19
N SER A 28 -7.21 -0.50 -0.56
CA SER A 28 -6.96 0.68 0.30
C SER A 28 -7.18 1.98 -0.47
N ARG A 29 -8.37 2.56 -0.34
CA ARG A 29 -8.70 3.81 -1.04
C ARG A 29 -7.97 4.99 -0.43
N MET A 30 -7.82 5.03 0.90
CA MET A 30 -7.05 6.08 1.57
C MET A 30 -5.60 6.15 1.11
N LEU A 31 -4.88 5.01 1.07
CA LEU A 31 -3.49 4.98 0.60
C LEU A 31 -3.40 5.40 -0.87
N MET A 32 -4.34 4.94 -1.69
CA MET A 32 -4.45 5.37 -3.09
C MET A 32 -4.62 6.88 -3.20
N GLU A 33 -5.52 7.49 -2.43
CA GLU A 33 -5.72 8.94 -2.43
C GLU A 33 -4.48 9.71 -1.99
N ILE A 34 -3.78 9.23 -0.95
CA ILE A 34 -2.54 9.87 -0.48
C ILE A 34 -1.50 9.85 -1.61
N LEU A 35 -1.22 8.69 -2.20
CA LEU A 35 -0.22 8.55 -3.27
C LEU A 35 -0.60 9.32 -4.53
N TRP A 36 -1.89 9.32 -4.87
CA TRP A 36 -2.44 10.04 -6.02
C TRP A 36 -2.25 11.54 -5.88
N ARG A 37 -2.60 12.09 -4.71
CA ARG A 37 -2.47 13.52 -4.39
C ARG A 37 -1.02 13.95 -4.21
N SER A 38 -0.12 13.00 -3.93
CA SER A 38 1.29 13.24 -3.63
C SER A 38 2.23 13.04 -4.83
N GLY A 39 1.69 12.83 -6.05
CA GLY A 39 2.45 12.92 -7.29
C GLY A 39 3.10 11.63 -7.78
N VAL A 40 2.65 10.46 -7.32
CA VAL A 40 3.01 9.18 -7.95
C VAL A 40 2.48 9.13 -9.38
N GLY A 41 3.30 8.64 -10.31
CA GLY A 41 3.03 8.68 -11.75
C GLY A 41 1.79 7.91 -12.18
N CYS A 42 1.77 6.62 -11.84
CA CYS A 42 0.66 5.72 -12.17
C CYS A 42 0.23 4.90 -10.95
N ILE A 43 -1.08 4.81 -10.72
CA ILE A 43 -1.65 3.98 -9.67
C ILE A 43 -2.64 3.00 -10.29
N ARG A 44 -2.38 1.71 -10.14
CA ARG A 44 -3.35 0.67 -10.47
C ARG A 44 -4.12 0.31 -9.21
N TYR A 45 -5.35 0.79 -9.15
CA TYR A 45 -6.24 0.51 -8.03
C TYR A 45 -7.04 -0.75 -8.32
N ILE A 46 -6.92 -1.77 -7.47
CA ILE A 46 -7.73 -2.99 -7.54
C ILE A 46 -8.72 -2.94 -6.38
N GLY A 47 -9.96 -2.58 -6.69
CA GLY A 47 -11.03 -2.44 -5.72
C GLY A 47 -11.92 -3.68 -5.65
N ASP A 48 -12.29 -4.08 -4.44
CA ASP A 48 -13.26 -5.15 -4.19
C ASP A 48 -14.56 -4.54 -3.63
N PHE A 49 -15.55 -5.36 -3.29
CA PHE A 49 -16.73 -4.90 -2.58
C PHE A 49 -16.37 -4.12 -1.31
N VAL A 50 -16.99 -2.95 -1.17
CA VAL A 50 -16.90 -2.12 0.03
C VAL A 50 -17.82 -2.72 1.09
N THR A 51 -17.25 -3.11 2.23
CA THR A 51 -18.03 -3.56 3.38
C THR A 51 -18.38 -2.38 4.30
N PRO A 52 -19.38 -2.51 5.18
CA PRO A 52 -19.62 -1.51 6.24
C PRO A 52 -18.41 -1.30 7.17
N VAL A 53 -17.55 -2.31 7.32
CA VAL A 53 -16.31 -2.18 8.09
C VAL A 53 -15.33 -1.27 7.35
N ASP A 54 -15.18 -1.43 6.04
CA ASP A 54 -14.32 -0.57 5.23
C ASP A 54 -14.78 0.89 5.30
N ALA A 55 -16.07 1.16 5.10
CA ALA A 55 -16.62 2.51 5.18
C ALA A 55 -16.52 3.14 6.59
N ARG A 56 -16.41 2.31 7.64
CA ARG A 56 -16.16 2.78 9.01
C ARG A 56 -14.68 3.10 9.24
N LEU A 57 -13.77 2.34 8.64
CA LEU A 57 -12.32 2.48 8.84
C LEU A 57 -11.71 3.55 7.93
N ASP A 58 -12.09 3.57 6.66
CA ASP A 58 -11.53 4.43 5.63
C ASP A 58 -12.42 5.66 5.42
N SER A 59 -11.95 6.83 5.86
CA SER A 59 -12.68 8.09 5.75
C SER A 59 -12.80 8.63 4.31
N THR A 60 -12.13 8.02 3.34
CA THR A 60 -12.28 8.32 1.91
C THR A 60 -13.43 7.55 1.26
N ILE A 61 -14.02 6.60 1.98
CA ILE A 61 -15.19 5.84 1.57
C ILE A 61 -16.43 6.46 2.22
N LYS A 62 -17.44 6.78 1.41
CA LYS A 62 -18.71 7.29 1.95
C LYS A 62 -19.52 6.12 2.51
N PRO A 63 -20.24 6.29 3.63
CA PRO A 63 -21.10 5.23 4.16
C PRO A 63 -22.13 4.67 3.17
N LEU A 64 -22.58 5.50 2.23
CA LEU A 64 -23.55 5.11 1.19
C LEU A 64 -22.95 4.27 0.07
N GLU A 65 -21.62 4.19 -0.04
CA GLU A 65 -20.90 3.33 -1.00
C GLU A 65 -20.71 1.91 -0.44
N ALA A 66 -21.15 1.65 0.80
CA ALA A 66 -21.13 0.32 1.36
C ALA A 66 -22.05 -0.62 0.54
N ASN A 67 -21.52 -1.81 0.23
CA ASN A 67 -22.08 -2.83 -0.65
C ASN A 67 -22.00 -2.55 -2.16
N ASP A 68 -21.33 -1.46 -2.56
CA ASP A 68 -20.96 -1.24 -3.95
C ASP A 68 -19.54 -1.72 -4.24
N TYR A 69 -19.21 -1.87 -5.52
CA TYR A 69 -17.84 -2.10 -5.96
C TYR A 69 -17.01 -0.83 -5.77
N ASP A 70 -15.83 -0.98 -5.19
CA ASP A 70 -14.89 0.11 -5.03
C ASP A 70 -14.24 0.48 -6.37
N VAL A 71 -14.87 1.39 -7.11
CA VAL A 71 -14.33 1.92 -8.37
C VAL A 71 -14.02 3.40 -8.20
N VAL A 72 -12.80 3.78 -8.55
CA VAL A 72 -12.33 5.16 -8.41
C VAL A 72 -12.14 5.80 -9.78
N HIS A 73 -12.69 7.00 -9.93
CA HIS A 73 -12.52 7.84 -11.12
C HIS A 73 -11.90 9.18 -10.71
N PRO A 74 -10.58 9.35 -10.88
CA PRO A 74 -9.91 10.57 -10.47
C PRO A 74 -10.40 11.76 -11.29
N MET A 75 -10.68 12.87 -10.63
CA MET A 75 -11.16 14.09 -11.28
C MET A 75 -10.05 14.95 -11.91
N SER A 76 -8.82 14.43 -12.09
CA SER A 76 -7.65 15.23 -12.48
C SER A 76 -6.84 14.60 -13.60
N PHE A 77 -6.21 15.43 -14.44
CA PHE A 77 -5.44 15.00 -15.62
C PHE A 77 -3.96 14.65 -15.37
N ASP A 78 -3.36 15.02 -14.23
CA ASP A 78 -1.89 14.99 -14.08
C ASP A 78 -1.30 13.72 -13.43
N SER A 79 -2.12 12.76 -13.00
CA SER A 79 -1.62 11.43 -12.58
C SER A 79 -2.61 10.34 -13.00
N CYS A 80 -2.07 9.23 -13.49
CA CYS A 80 -2.86 8.16 -14.09
C CYS A 80 -3.32 7.20 -13.00
N VAL A 81 -4.61 7.21 -12.64
CA VAL A 81 -5.18 6.10 -11.86
C VAL A 81 -6.00 5.23 -12.80
N ILE A 82 -5.68 3.94 -12.80
CA ILE A 82 -6.41 2.93 -13.54
C ILE A 82 -7.08 2.02 -12.52
N SER A 83 -8.41 2.10 -12.44
CA SER A 83 -9.21 1.32 -11.51
C SER A 83 -9.71 0.04 -12.17
N TYR A 84 -9.51 -1.11 -11.51
CA TYR A 84 -10.03 -2.40 -11.91
C TYR A 84 -10.86 -3.00 -10.76
N PRO A 85 -11.99 -3.68 -11.07
CA PRO A 85 -12.60 -4.57 -10.09
C PRO A 85 -11.67 -5.75 -9.81
N TYR A 86 -11.65 -6.22 -8.57
CA TYR A 86 -10.88 -7.39 -8.17
C TYR A 86 -11.36 -8.62 -8.96
N PRO A 87 -10.48 -9.29 -9.75
CA PRO A 87 -10.89 -10.41 -10.56
C PRO A 87 -10.87 -11.72 -9.77
N GLU A 88 -11.84 -12.59 -10.01
CA GLU A 88 -11.87 -13.92 -9.42
C GLU A 88 -10.66 -14.76 -9.85
N GLU A 89 -10.25 -14.67 -11.12
CA GLU A 89 -9.16 -15.47 -11.71
C GLU A 89 -7.75 -14.96 -11.39
N TYR A 90 -6.88 -15.85 -10.94
CA TYR A 90 -5.50 -15.53 -10.54
C TYR A 90 -4.67 -14.96 -11.70
N SER A 91 -4.83 -15.56 -12.87
CA SER A 91 -4.23 -15.13 -14.13
C SER A 91 -4.56 -13.68 -14.47
N GLU A 92 -5.81 -13.27 -14.25
CA GLU A 92 -6.28 -11.93 -14.59
C GLU A 92 -5.73 -10.90 -13.60
N LEU A 93 -5.75 -11.19 -12.30
CA LEU A 93 -5.10 -10.33 -11.30
C LEU A 93 -3.61 -10.13 -11.63
N LYS A 94 -2.91 -11.22 -11.98
CA LYS A 94 -1.50 -11.16 -12.36
C LYS A 94 -1.26 -10.31 -13.61
N LYS A 95 -2.13 -10.37 -14.61
CA LYS A 95 -2.04 -9.50 -15.80
C LYS A 95 -2.23 -8.03 -15.44
N GLN A 96 -3.24 -7.72 -14.62
CA GLN A 96 -3.51 -6.35 -14.16
C GLN A 96 -2.33 -5.76 -13.36
N LEU A 97 -1.58 -6.61 -12.65
CA LEU A 97 -0.41 -6.21 -11.85
C LEU A 97 0.91 -6.20 -12.64
N LYS A 98 0.93 -6.61 -13.91
CA LYS A 98 2.17 -6.72 -14.69
C LYS A 98 2.80 -5.36 -15.01
N GLY A 99 4.10 -5.20 -14.74
CA GLY A 99 4.82 -3.94 -15.00
C GLY A 99 4.47 -2.84 -13.99
N ILE A 100 4.18 -3.24 -12.75
CA ILE A 100 4.07 -2.37 -11.57
C ILE A 100 5.41 -2.41 -10.83
N ASP A 101 5.79 -1.31 -10.18
CA ASP A 101 7.05 -1.21 -9.45
C ASP A 101 6.95 -1.62 -7.97
N VAL A 102 5.76 -1.58 -7.37
CA VAL A 102 5.47 -2.08 -6.00
C VAL A 102 4.00 -2.45 -5.84
N ILE A 103 3.72 -3.53 -5.11
CA ILE A 103 2.36 -3.97 -4.79
C ILE A 103 2.08 -3.74 -3.30
N ILE A 104 0.98 -3.04 -3.01
CA ILE A 104 0.50 -2.80 -1.64
C ILE A 104 -0.90 -3.41 -1.51
N ALA A 105 -1.11 -4.25 -0.50
CA ALA A 105 -2.36 -4.96 -0.34
C ALA A 105 -2.90 -4.89 1.09
N HIS A 106 -4.11 -4.34 1.22
CA HIS A 106 -4.91 -4.39 2.45
C HIS A 106 -6.04 -5.41 2.36
N LYS A 107 -6.34 -5.88 1.15
CA LYS A 107 -7.21 -7.03 0.89
C LYS A 107 -6.46 -8.08 0.08
N HIS A 108 -6.89 -9.33 0.19
CA HIS A 108 -6.34 -10.46 -0.60
C HIS A 108 -4.82 -10.66 -0.45
N ILE A 109 -4.27 -10.32 0.72
CA ILE A 109 -2.83 -10.22 1.04
C ILE A 109 -2.02 -11.39 0.50
N ARG A 110 -2.42 -12.63 0.85
CA ARG A 110 -1.70 -13.84 0.43
C ARG A 110 -1.59 -13.98 -1.09
N ARG A 111 -2.66 -13.68 -1.83
CA ARG A 111 -2.67 -13.79 -3.29
C ARG A 111 -1.80 -12.70 -3.91
N SER A 112 -1.88 -11.49 -3.37
CA SER A 112 -1.07 -10.34 -3.77
C SER A 112 0.43 -10.59 -3.53
N ALA A 113 0.79 -11.13 -2.38
CA ALA A 113 2.16 -11.50 -2.03
C ALA A 113 2.74 -12.52 -3.02
N ARG A 114 1.95 -13.56 -3.37
CA ARG A 114 2.35 -14.58 -4.34
C ARG A 114 2.64 -13.97 -5.71
N ILE A 115 1.76 -13.07 -6.17
CA ILE A 115 1.96 -12.40 -7.46
C ILE A 115 3.19 -11.50 -7.41
N ALA A 116 3.43 -10.79 -6.30
CA ALA A 116 4.59 -9.93 -6.14
C ALA A 116 5.90 -10.71 -6.26
N GLU A 117 6.00 -11.87 -5.59
CA GLU A 117 7.15 -12.78 -5.72
C GLU A 117 7.33 -13.27 -7.16
N GLU A 118 6.24 -13.70 -7.81
CA GLU A 118 6.29 -14.19 -9.20
C GLU A 118 6.64 -13.09 -10.22
N LEU A 119 6.35 -11.83 -9.92
CA LEU A 119 6.68 -10.68 -10.76
C LEU A 119 8.05 -10.08 -10.42
N GLY A 120 8.66 -10.48 -9.29
CA GLY A 120 9.92 -9.93 -8.82
C GLY A 120 9.81 -8.47 -8.38
N VAL A 121 8.70 -8.08 -7.74
CA VAL A 121 8.43 -6.70 -7.29
C VAL A 121 8.24 -6.64 -5.77
N PRO A 122 8.63 -5.54 -5.09
CA PRO A 122 8.40 -5.39 -3.67
C PRO A 122 6.92 -5.48 -3.27
N PHE A 123 6.67 -6.01 -2.08
CA PHE A 123 5.34 -6.21 -1.52
C PHE A 123 5.19 -5.57 -0.13
N ILE A 124 4.10 -4.84 0.08
CA ILE A 124 3.74 -4.22 1.35
C ILE A 124 2.34 -4.73 1.78
N PRO A 125 2.22 -5.51 2.87
CA PRO A 125 0.92 -5.92 3.44
C PRO A 125 0.25 -4.79 4.25
N GLU A 126 -0.86 -5.04 4.96
CA GLU A 126 -1.56 -4.04 5.83
C GLU A 126 -0.83 -3.70 7.15
N ILE A 127 0.50 -3.82 7.18
CA ILE A 127 1.40 -3.36 8.26
C ILE A 127 2.59 -2.60 7.65
N ILE A 128 3.38 -1.92 8.47
CA ILE A 128 4.51 -1.12 7.99
C ILE A 128 5.74 -2.03 7.86
N THR A 129 5.91 -2.65 6.69
CA THR A 129 7.11 -3.42 6.30
C THR A 129 7.10 -3.64 4.79
N THR A 130 8.28 -3.89 4.22
CA THR A 130 8.48 -4.19 2.81
C THR A 130 9.15 -5.55 2.67
N PHE A 131 8.53 -6.43 1.89
CA PHE A 131 9.12 -7.67 1.40
C PHE A 131 9.79 -7.39 0.06
N LEU A 132 11.12 -7.42 0.04
CA LEU A 132 11.88 -7.27 -1.19
C LEU A 132 11.95 -8.58 -1.98
N PRO A 133 12.03 -8.55 -3.32
CA PRO A 133 12.08 -9.76 -4.15
C PRO A 133 13.26 -10.69 -3.87
N ASP A 134 14.37 -10.13 -3.40
CA ASP A 134 15.61 -10.80 -3.03
C ASP A 134 15.75 -11.04 -1.51
N GLY A 135 14.71 -10.70 -0.75
CA GLY A 135 14.66 -10.80 0.71
C GLY A 135 13.98 -12.06 1.23
N ILE A 136 13.49 -11.97 2.47
CA ILE A 136 12.68 -13.03 3.09
C ILE A 136 11.31 -13.10 2.37
N SER A 137 10.81 -14.31 2.11
CA SER A 137 9.47 -14.49 1.55
C SER A 137 8.39 -14.14 2.57
N PHE A 138 7.28 -13.56 2.10
CA PHE A 138 6.07 -13.37 2.92
C PHE A 138 5.53 -14.71 3.47
N PHE A 139 5.74 -15.81 2.75
CA PHE A 139 5.27 -17.13 3.15
C PHE A 139 6.18 -17.82 4.17
N ASP A 140 7.40 -17.31 4.38
CA ASP A 140 8.37 -17.84 5.34
C ASP A 140 8.21 -17.21 6.73
N VAL A 141 7.26 -16.28 6.89
CA VAL A 141 7.03 -15.60 8.17
C VAL A 141 5.60 -15.76 8.67
N ARG A 142 5.45 -15.76 9.98
CA ARG A 142 4.16 -15.67 10.64
C ARG A 142 3.63 -14.25 10.49
N TYR A 143 2.52 -14.14 9.78
CA TYR A 143 1.80 -12.90 9.57
C TYR A 143 0.48 -12.91 10.37
N ASP A 144 0.44 -12.12 11.43
CA ASP A 144 -0.77 -11.89 12.22
C ASP A 144 -1.40 -10.55 11.77
N SER A 145 -2.55 -10.61 11.11
CA SER A 145 -3.26 -9.40 10.64
C SER A 145 -3.56 -8.46 11.82
N PRO A 146 -3.19 -7.17 11.72
CA PRO A 146 -3.50 -6.19 12.75
C PRO A 146 -5.01 -5.91 12.82
N SER A 147 -5.50 -5.60 14.02
CA SER A 147 -6.82 -4.98 14.16
C SER A 147 -6.68 -3.47 13.96
N HIS A 148 -7.50 -2.90 13.07
CA HIS A 148 -7.51 -1.47 12.81
C HIS A 148 -8.73 -0.79 13.42
N ASN A 149 -8.52 0.42 13.91
CA ASN A 149 -9.55 1.44 14.05
C ASN A 149 -9.28 2.57 13.02
N PRO A 150 -10.19 3.53 12.82
CA PRO A 150 -10.04 4.52 11.76
C PRO A 150 -8.75 5.36 11.88
N ILE A 151 -8.32 5.66 13.10
CA ILE A 151 -7.11 6.45 13.36
C ILE A 151 -5.87 5.59 13.09
N SER A 152 -5.83 4.35 13.57
CA SER A 152 -4.68 3.46 13.32
C SER A 152 -4.52 3.13 11.85
N TYR A 153 -5.64 2.96 11.14
CA TYR A 153 -5.67 2.76 9.70
C TYR A 153 -5.09 3.95 8.95
N ALA A 154 -5.52 5.17 9.30
CA ALA A 154 -5.03 6.39 8.66
C ALA A 154 -3.54 6.64 8.89
N ILE A 155 -3.05 6.38 10.11
CA ILE A 155 -1.61 6.45 10.41
C ILE A 155 -0.84 5.39 9.60
N THR A 156 -1.35 4.16 9.54
CA THR A 156 -0.72 3.08 8.76
C THR A 156 -0.62 3.46 7.28
N CYS A 157 -1.71 3.94 6.66
CA CYS A 157 -1.71 4.39 5.26
C CYS A 157 -0.73 5.54 5.03
N SER A 158 -0.68 6.51 5.94
CA SER A 158 0.22 7.67 5.83
C SER A 158 1.69 7.24 5.86
N ILE A 159 2.04 6.32 6.76
CA ILE A 159 3.42 5.82 6.86
C ILE A 159 3.78 4.95 5.66
N GLN A 160 2.87 4.08 5.20
CA GLN A 160 3.09 3.28 4.00
C GLN A 160 3.26 4.13 2.74
N ALA A 161 2.58 5.28 2.64
CA ALA A 161 2.85 6.22 1.56
C ALA A 161 4.30 6.75 1.63
N GLY A 162 4.83 6.98 2.83
CA GLY A 162 6.23 7.28 3.05
C GLY A 162 7.17 6.13 2.65
N GLU A 163 6.80 4.89 2.94
CA GLU A 163 7.58 3.70 2.51
C GLU A 163 7.70 3.62 0.98
N VAL A 164 6.64 3.91 0.24
CA VAL A 164 6.69 4.01 -1.24
C VAL A 164 7.71 5.07 -1.68
N MET A 165 7.70 6.22 -1.01
CA MET A 165 8.64 7.31 -1.28
C MET A 165 10.10 6.88 -1.01
N ARG A 166 10.33 6.13 0.07
CA ARG A 166 11.64 5.55 0.42
C ARG A 166 12.11 4.54 -0.63
N ILE A 167 11.25 3.61 -1.03
CA ILE A 167 11.55 2.58 -2.02
C ILE A 167 11.98 3.21 -3.35
N PHE A 168 11.25 4.22 -3.82
CA PHE A 168 11.47 4.79 -5.16
C PHE A 168 12.58 5.82 -5.25
N THR A 169 12.85 6.55 -4.17
CA THR A 169 13.80 7.68 -4.20
C THR A 169 15.09 7.42 -3.45
N GLY A 170 15.12 6.38 -2.60
CA GLY A 170 16.28 6.04 -1.77
C GLY A 170 16.71 7.20 -0.85
N TYR A 171 15.79 8.06 -0.43
CA TYR A 171 16.12 9.15 0.52
C TYR A 171 16.37 8.62 1.93
N GLU A 172 15.68 7.54 2.32
CA GLU A 172 15.87 6.76 3.53
C GLU A 172 15.63 5.28 3.20
N LEU A 173 16.13 4.37 4.04
CA LEU A 173 15.82 2.95 3.91
C LEU A 173 14.37 2.69 4.36
N PRO A 174 13.56 1.97 3.57
CA PRO A 174 12.26 1.50 4.03
C PRO A 174 12.44 0.47 5.16
N THR A 175 11.39 0.25 5.93
CA THR A 175 11.29 -0.88 6.83
C THR A 175 11.26 -2.16 5.99
N ILE A 176 12.19 -3.08 6.22
CA ILE A 176 12.33 -4.32 5.45
C ILE A 176 12.12 -5.52 6.37
N ALA A 177 11.33 -6.50 5.91
CA ALA A 177 11.11 -7.75 6.64
C ALA A 177 12.44 -8.44 7.00
N PRO A 178 12.59 -9.02 8.21
CA PRO A 178 11.52 -9.39 9.13
C PRO A 178 11.09 -8.26 10.09
N GLU A 179 11.74 -7.10 10.05
CA GLU A 179 11.32 -5.96 10.85
C GLU A 179 10.00 -5.40 10.31
N ALA A 180 9.07 -5.10 11.21
CA ALA A 180 7.81 -4.44 10.86
C ALA A 180 7.36 -3.51 11.99
N TYR A 181 6.46 -2.59 11.67
CA TYR A 181 5.80 -1.75 12.66
C TYR A 181 4.29 -1.86 12.55
N VAL A 182 3.65 -1.76 13.71
CA VAL A 182 2.19 -1.61 13.83
C VAL A 182 1.88 -0.35 14.63
N VAL A 183 0.75 0.26 14.33
CA VAL A 183 0.29 1.42 15.09
C VAL A 183 -0.24 0.94 16.45
N ASP A 184 0.29 1.55 17.52
CA ASP A 184 -0.07 1.25 18.89
C ASP A 184 -0.14 2.54 19.70
N PHE A 185 -1.35 2.89 20.18
CA PHE A 185 -1.59 4.13 20.90
C PHE A 185 -0.88 4.23 22.25
N ASN A 186 -0.41 3.11 22.79
CA ASN A 186 0.33 3.07 24.05
C ASN A 186 1.85 3.19 23.85
N SER A 187 2.32 3.08 22.61
CA SER A 187 3.74 3.15 22.29
C SER A 187 4.16 4.59 21.97
N PRO A 188 5.42 4.99 22.28
CA PRO A 188 5.95 6.28 21.85
C PRO A 188 5.79 6.48 20.33
N ASN A 189 5.43 7.69 19.92
CA ASN A 189 5.16 8.03 18.51
C ASN A 189 4.06 7.18 17.84
N TYR A 190 3.21 6.51 18.63
CA TYR A 190 2.15 5.64 18.15
C TYR A 190 2.62 4.42 17.35
N LEU A 191 3.89 4.04 17.44
CA LEU A 191 4.47 2.93 16.68
C LEU A 191 5.13 1.91 17.60
N ARG A 192 4.78 0.64 17.39
CA ARG A 192 5.43 -0.48 18.04
C ARG A 192 6.15 -1.34 17.00
N LYS A 193 7.46 -1.49 17.17
CA LYS A 193 8.24 -2.45 16.39
C LYS A 193 7.80 -3.88 16.74
N ILE A 194 7.66 -4.70 15.72
CA ILE A 194 7.44 -6.14 15.79
C ILE A 194 8.43 -6.83 14.87
N ASP A 195 8.85 -8.04 15.23
CA ASP A 195 9.65 -8.88 14.36
C ASP A 195 8.78 -10.04 13.87
N LEU A 196 8.70 -10.21 12.56
CA LEU A 196 7.94 -11.28 11.94
C LEU A 196 8.71 -12.60 12.13
N GLN A 197 8.15 -13.49 12.96
CA GLN A 197 8.77 -14.77 13.29
C GLN A 197 8.85 -15.67 12.05
N ARG A 198 10.01 -16.30 11.81
CA ARG A 198 10.14 -17.27 10.72
C ARG A 198 9.33 -18.53 11.04
N MET A 199 8.67 -19.08 10.03
CA MET A 199 7.99 -20.38 10.16
C MET A 199 9.04 -21.49 10.13
N GLY A 200 9.33 -22.10 11.29
CA GLY A 200 10.25 -23.24 11.40
C GLY A 200 11.28 -23.18 12.53
N ASP A 201 11.29 -22.10 13.32
CA ASP A 201 12.06 -21.97 14.57
C ASP A 201 11.23 -22.35 15.82
#